data_AF-A0A7W6U2K7-F1
#
_entry.id   AF-A0A7W6U2K7-F1
#
_cell.length_a   1.000
_cell.length_b   1.000
_cell.length_c   1.000
_cell.angle_alpha   90.00
_cell.angle_beta   90.00
_cell.angle_gamma   90.00
#
_symmetry.space_group_name_H-M   'P 1'
#
loop_
_entity.id
_entity.type
_entity.pdbx_description
1 polymer ?
#
loop_
_entity_poly.entity_id
_entity_poly.type
_entity_poly.pdbx_seq_one_letter_code
_entity_poly.pdbx_strand_id
1 'polypeptide(L)'
;MMPGLLAKPETLRDRNRRQTLQRIDAAELTHEFERQGVRIRPIFQPRLHAEVMYWDDDALAVSSQNWLSANSSQASPRKEIGVFVELNKIADTFLRRFEHARSKLS
;
A
#
# COMPACT_ATOMS: atom_id res chain seq x y z
N MET A 1 39.48 -2.67 18.62
CA MET A 1 39.16 -3.99 18.04
C MET A 1 37.70 -4.27 18.38
N MET A 2 36.78 -4.21 17.41
CA MET A 2 35.32 -4.39 17.64
C MET A 2 34.89 -5.78 17.14
N PRO A 3 34.18 -6.61 17.92
CA PRO A 3 33.68 -7.89 17.44
C PRO A 3 32.46 -7.67 16.53
N GLY A 4 32.50 -8.27 15.34
CA GLY A 4 31.44 -8.21 14.34
C GLY A 4 30.17 -8.91 14.82
N LEU A 5 29.04 -8.22 14.66
CA LEU A 5 27.70 -8.74 14.85
C LEU A 5 27.41 -9.74 13.71
N LEU A 6 27.67 -11.02 13.95
CA LEU A 6 27.26 -12.09 13.04
C LEU A 6 25.73 -12.23 13.12
N ALA A 7 25.02 -11.70 12.12
CA ALA A 7 23.60 -12.00 11.96
C ALA A 7 23.42 -13.52 11.79
N LYS A 8 22.62 -14.15 12.65
CA LYS A 8 22.35 -15.60 12.57
C LYS A 8 21.65 -15.93 11.24
N PRO A 9 22.05 -17.00 10.53
CA PRO A 9 21.38 -17.40 9.30
C PRO A 9 19.96 -17.89 9.61
N GLU A 10 18.96 -17.24 9.02
CA GLU A 10 17.56 -17.63 9.15
C GLU A 10 17.31 -19.02 8.54
N THR A 11 16.66 -19.89 9.32
CA THR A 11 16.43 -21.27 8.92
C THR A 11 15.34 -21.36 7.84
N LEU A 12 15.37 -22.43 7.03
CA LEU A 12 14.35 -22.68 6.00
C LEU A 12 12.92 -22.75 6.61
N ARG A 13 12.81 -23.21 7.86
CA ARG A 13 11.55 -23.24 8.62
C ARG A 13 11.04 -21.84 8.96
N ASP A 14 11.92 -20.92 9.31
CA ASP A 14 11.55 -19.52 9.59
C ASP A 14 11.12 -18.78 8.33
N ARG A 15 11.78 -19.05 7.19
CA ARG A 15 11.36 -18.53 5.88
C ARG A 15 9.98 -19.04 5.47
N ASN A 16 9.75 -20.35 5.59
CA ASN A 16 8.44 -20.94 5.28
C ASN A 16 7.35 -20.42 6.20
N ARG A 17 7.61 -20.29 7.51
CA ARG A 17 6.64 -19.74 8.47
C ARG A 17 6.28 -18.29 8.16
N ARG A 18 7.23 -17.46 7.74
CA ARG A 18 6.95 -16.09 7.28
C ARG A 18 6.15 -16.07 5.97
N GLN A 19 6.42 -16.96 5.02
CA GLN A 19 5.61 -17.09 3.80
C GLN A 19 4.17 -17.56 4.10
N THR A 20 4.00 -18.47 5.07
CA THR A 20 2.68 -18.92 5.52
C THR A 20 1.92 -17.81 6.26
N LEU A 21 2.61 -16.97 7.05
CA LEU A 21 2.04 -15.78 7.71
C LEU A 21 1.76 -14.62 6.74
N GLN A 22 2.50 -14.50 5.62
CA GLN A 22 2.18 -13.58 4.52
C GLN A 22 0.89 -13.96 3.79
N ARG A 23 0.49 -15.23 3.89
CA ARG A 23 -0.81 -15.77 3.44
C ARG A 23 -1.77 -15.92 4.61
N ILE A 24 -1.82 -14.97 5.55
CA ILE A 24 -3.11 -14.67 6.17
C ILE A 24 -4.05 -14.42 4.98
N ASP A 25 -5.07 -15.27 4.88
CA ASP A 25 -5.80 -15.49 3.64
C ASP A 25 -6.41 -14.15 3.21
N ALA A 26 -5.97 -13.58 2.09
CA ALA A 26 -6.43 -12.25 1.66
C ALA A 26 -7.96 -12.22 1.53
N ALA A 27 -8.58 -13.38 1.27
CA ALA A 27 -10.01 -13.59 1.29
C ALA A 27 -10.62 -13.48 2.71
N GLU A 28 -10.00 -14.10 3.72
CA GLU A 28 -10.43 -14.00 5.12
C GLU A 28 -10.31 -12.56 5.64
N LEU A 29 -9.20 -11.89 5.31
CA LEU A 29 -9.00 -10.48 5.68
C LEU A 29 -10.03 -9.58 5.00
N THR A 30 -10.30 -9.81 3.71
CA THR A 30 -11.35 -9.08 2.97
C THR A 30 -12.70 -9.26 3.64
N HIS A 31 -13.07 -10.49 4.00
CA HIS A 31 -14.36 -10.78 4.63
C HIS A 31 -14.48 -10.15 6.04
N GLU A 32 -13.40 -10.12 6.83
CA GLU A 32 -13.38 -9.45 8.12
C GLU A 32 -13.61 -7.94 7.98
N PHE A 33 -12.94 -7.30 7.03
CA PHE A 33 -13.11 -5.87 6.76
C PHE A 33 -14.48 -5.53 6.18
N GLU A 34 -15.05 -6.40 5.35
CA GLU A 34 -16.41 -6.22 4.81
C GLU A 34 -17.46 -6.18 5.91
N ARG A 35 -17.32 -7.02 6.95
CA ARG A 35 -18.18 -6.98 8.15
C ARG A 35 -18.09 -5.65 8.92
N GLN A 36 -16.99 -4.91 8.74
CA GLN A 36 -16.77 -3.60 9.34
C GLN A 36 -17.15 -2.45 8.38
N GLY A 37 -17.73 -2.76 7.22
CA GLY A 37 -18.12 -1.77 6.20
C GLY A 37 -16.98 -1.33 5.28
N VAL A 38 -15.81 -1.98 5.34
CA VAL A 38 -14.64 -1.69 4.51
C VAL A 38 -14.58 -2.68 3.34
N ARG A 39 -14.53 -2.17 2.11
CA ARG A 39 -14.39 -3.02 0.90
C ARG A 39 -12.94 -3.06 0.45
N ILE A 40 -12.37 -4.25 0.37
CA ILE A 40 -11.03 -4.47 -0.19
C ILE A 40 -11.19 -5.05 -1.60
N ARG A 41 -10.58 -4.39 -2.59
CA ARG A 41 -10.57 -4.85 -3.98
C ARG A 41 -9.14 -5.08 -4.44
N PRO A 42 -8.68 -6.34 -4.56
CA PRO A 42 -7.34 -6.60 -5.06
C PRO A 42 -7.24 -6.21 -6.54
N ILE A 43 -6.14 -5.55 -6.90
CA ILE A 43 -5.84 -5.16 -8.28
C ILE A 43 -4.63 -5.95 -8.74
N PHE A 44 -4.88 -6.94 -9.59
CA PHE A 44 -3.84 -7.83 -10.11
C PHE A 44 -3.20 -7.27 -11.38
N GLN A 45 -3.99 -6.61 -12.24
CA GLN A 45 -3.53 -6.02 -13.48
C GLN A 45 -4.29 -4.70 -13.76
N PRO A 46 -3.58 -3.61 -14.13
CA PRO A 46 -2.12 -3.47 -14.10
C PRO A 46 -1.61 -3.46 -12.65
N ARG A 47 -0.33 -3.84 -12.45
CA ARG A 47 0.31 -3.64 -11.15
C ARG A 47 0.42 -2.15 -10.84
N LEU A 48 -0.10 -1.75 -9.69
CA LEU A 48 -0.05 -0.37 -9.21
C LEU A 48 1.14 -0.18 -8.27
N HIS A 49 1.94 0.85 -8.57
CA HIS A 49 3.02 1.35 -7.71
C HIS A 49 2.73 2.78 -7.24
N ALA A 50 1.46 3.19 -7.31
CA ALA A 50 1.05 4.53 -6.89
C ALA A 50 0.34 4.44 -5.54
N GLU A 51 0.76 5.28 -4.61
CA GLU A 51 0.19 5.39 -3.28
C GLU A 51 -0.74 6.60 -3.24
N VAL A 52 -2.02 6.34 -3.52
CA VAL A 52 -3.04 7.38 -3.61
C VAL A 52 -4.11 7.16 -2.54
N MET A 53 -4.52 8.23 -1.87
CA MET A 53 -5.65 8.26 -0.94
C MET A 53 -6.57 9.41 -1.33
N TYR A 54 -7.87 9.18 -1.29
CA TYR A 54 -8.86 10.21 -1.52
C TYR A 54 -10.02 10.01 -0.53
N TRP A 55 -10.71 11.10 -0.19
CA TRP A 55 -11.92 11.07 0.63
C TRP A 55 -12.89 12.15 0.18
N ASP A 56 -14.15 11.99 0.58
CA ASP A 56 -15.28 12.78 0.09
C ASP A 56 -15.26 12.88 -1.45
N ASP A 57 -15.45 14.07 -2.00
CA ASP A 57 -15.34 14.30 -3.45
C ASP A 57 -14.25 15.29 -3.85
N ASP A 58 -13.61 15.96 -2.90
CA ASP A 58 -12.74 17.12 -3.13
C ASP A 58 -11.32 16.98 -2.59
N ALA A 59 -10.98 15.86 -1.93
CA ALA A 59 -9.65 15.66 -1.35
C ALA A 59 -8.87 14.51 -2.00
N LEU A 60 -7.65 14.79 -2.45
CA LEU A 60 -6.74 13.81 -3.05
C LEU A 60 -5.32 13.99 -2.52
N ALA A 61 -4.75 12.90 -2.00
CA ALA A 61 -3.35 12.81 -1.58
C ALA A 61 -2.62 11.75 -2.41
N VAL A 62 -1.46 12.12 -2.94
CA VAL A 62 -0.54 11.21 -3.65
C VAL A 62 0.80 11.26 -2.95
N SER A 63 1.35 10.09 -2.60
CA SER A 63 2.67 9.98 -1.97
C SER A 63 3.62 9.15 -2.83
N SER A 64 4.93 9.35 -2.64
CA SER A 64 5.99 8.51 -3.19
C SER A 64 6.39 7.34 -2.27
N GLN A 65 5.81 7.25 -1.07
CA GLN A 65 6.05 6.18 -0.11
C GLN A 65 4.74 5.55 0.37
N ASN A 66 4.83 4.28 0.78
CA ASN A 66 3.73 3.54 1.37
C ASN A 66 3.24 4.15 2.69
N TRP A 67 1.92 4.37 2.79
CA TRP A 67 1.26 4.96 3.96
C TRP A 67 1.57 4.30 5.31
N LEU A 68 1.78 2.98 5.32
CA LEU A 68 1.97 2.21 6.57
C LEU A 68 3.41 1.70 6.77
N SER A 69 4.32 2.00 5.85
CA SER A 69 5.71 1.52 5.94
C SER A 69 6.76 2.57 5.55
N ALA A 70 6.35 3.83 5.42
CA ALA A 70 7.28 4.94 5.17
C ALA A 70 8.23 5.12 6.36
N ASN A 71 9.52 5.30 6.07
CA ASN A 71 10.50 5.68 7.09
C ASN A 71 10.58 7.20 7.17
N SER A 72 9.86 7.78 8.12
CA SER A 72 9.80 9.23 8.35
C SER A 72 11.01 9.78 9.12
N SER A 73 12.00 8.95 9.46
CA SER A 73 13.19 9.39 10.22
C SER A 73 13.89 10.56 9.53
N GLN A 74 14.31 11.55 10.32
CA GLN A 74 15.10 12.67 9.82
C GLN A 74 16.43 12.20 9.19
N ALA A 75 16.96 11.07 9.65
CA ALA A 75 18.16 10.44 9.11
C ALA A 75 17.92 9.60 7.85
N SER A 76 16.66 9.39 7.43
CA SER A 76 16.37 8.66 6.19
C SER A 76 16.88 9.44 4.98
N PRO A 77 17.76 8.85 4.15
CA PRO A 77 18.26 9.51 2.94
C PRO A 77 17.18 9.66 1.86
N ARG A 78 16.08 8.88 1.96
CA ARG A 78 14.93 8.98 1.07
C ARG A 78 13.76 9.61 1.82
N LYS A 79 13.59 10.91 1.62
CA LYS A 79 12.42 11.64 2.12
C LYS A 79 11.18 11.29 1.29
N GLU A 80 10.04 11.30 1.95
CA GLU A 80 8.75 11.25 1.27
C GLU A 80 8.55 12.55 0.49
N ILE A 81 7.94 12.43 -0.70
CA ILE A 81 7.40 13.56 -1.44
C ILE A 81 5.93 13.23 -1.65
N GLY A 82 5.05 14.07 -1.14
CA GLY A 82 3.61 13.95 -1.30
C GLY A 82 2.99 15.25 -1.77
N VAL A 83 1.89 15.14 -2.51
CA VAL A 83 1.06 16.27 -2.93
C VAL A 83 -0.34 16.04 -2.41
N PHE A 84 -0.86 17.02 -1.68
CA PHE A 84 -2.26 17.11 -1.30
C PHE A 84 -2.94 18.18 -2.15
N VAL A 85 -4.09 17.83 -2.73
CA VAL A 85 -4.92 18.74 -3.53
C VAL A 85 -6.33 18.71 -2.97
N GLU A 86 -6.83 19.90 -2.63
CA GLU A 86 -8.23 20.13 -2.29
C GLU A 86 -8.87 20.96 -3.40
N LEU A 87 -9.78 20.35 -4.16
CA LEU A 87 -10.43 20.96 -5.31
C LEU A 87 -11.75 20.25 -5.58
N ASN A 88 -12.78 21.03 -5.93
CA ASN A 88 -14.11 20.49 -6.25
C ASN A 88 -14.02 19.28 -7.22
N LYS A 89 -14.56 18.15 -6.78
CA LYS A 89 -14.66 16.89 -7.56
C LYS A 89 -13.32 16.26 -7.97
N ILE A 90 -12.19 16.61 -7.36
CA ILE A 90 -10.89 16.02 -7.74
C ILE A 90 -10.81 14.51 -7.42
N ALA A 91 -11.32 14.08 -6.26
CA ALA A 91 -11.32 12.68 -5.85
C ALA A 91 -12.19 11.82 -6.77
N ASP A 92 -13.39 12.32 -7.04
CA ASP A 92 -14.37 11.69 -7.93
C ASP A 92 -13.86 11.63 -9.39
N THR A 93 -13.19 12.68 -9.86
CA THR A 93 -12.53 12.70 -11.17
C THR A 93 -11.38 11.70 -11.26
N PHE A 94 -10.56 11.60 -10.21
CA PHE A 94 -9.50 10.61 -10.12
C PHE A 94 -10.06 9.19 -10.21
N LEU A 95 -11.05 8.86 -9.39
CA LEU A 95 -11.66 7.51 -9.35
C LEU A 95 -12.25 7.11 -10.70
N ARG A 96 -12.99 8.00 -11.36
CA ARG A 96 -13.53 7.74 -12.71
C ARG A 96 -12.43 7.43 -13.73
N ARG A 97 -11.35 8.22 -13.73
CA ARG A 97 -10.23 8.03 -14.66
C ARG A 97 -9.49 6.72 -14.37
N PHE A 98 -9.31 6.40 -13.11
CA PHE A 98 -8.70 5.16 -12.66
C PHE A 98 -9.50 3.93 -13.12
N GLU A 99 -10.82 3.92 -12.89
CA GLU A 99 -11.69 2.81 -13.29
C GLU A 99 -11.77 2.67 -14.82
N HIS A 100 -11.81 3.79 -15.54
CA HIS A 100 -11.76 3.79 -17.01
C HIS A 100 -10.42 3.28 -17.57
N ALA A 101 -9.30 3.59 -16.91
CA ALA A 101 -8.00 3.06 -17.30
C ALA A 101 -7.92 1.55 -17.04
N ARG A 102 -8.51 1.08 -15.94
CA ARG A 102 -8.56 -0.32 -15.55
C ARG A 102 -9.43 -1.16 -16.50
N SER A 103 -10.59 -0.67 -16.91
CA SER A 103 -11.49 -1.40 -17.81
C SER A 103 -10.94 -1.61 -19.23
N LYS A 104 -9.98 -0.78 -19.66
CA LYS A 104 -9.29 -0.95 -20.94
C LYS A 104 -8.23 -2.06 -20.92
N LEU A 105 -7.88 -2.58 -19.75
CA LEU A 105 -6.80 -3.55 -19.54
C LEU A 105 -7.32 -4.95 -19.14
N SER A 106 -8.64 -5.10 -18.97
CA SER A 106 -9.35 -6.37 -18.70
C SER A 106 -9.96 -6.92 -19.98
#